data_AF-A0A1A8CMT7-F1
#
_entry.id   AF-A0A1A8CMT7-F1
#
_cell.length_a   1.000
_cell.length_b   1.000
_cell.length_c   1.000
_cell.angle_alpha   90.00
_cell.angle_beta   90.00
_cell.angle_gamma   90.00
#
_symmetry.space_group_name_H-M   'P 1'
#
loop_
_entity.id
_entity.type
_entity.pdbx_description
1 polymer ?
#
loop_
_entity_poly.entity_id
_entity_poly.type
_entity_poly.pdbx_seq_one_letter_code
_entity_poly.pdbx_strand_id
1 'polypeptide(L)'
;EADLIFHFPQELPKYLRGYHVCTKEEMLNIAGLLFRVKASSDKSQLAMIPKMLKELVPTDQLKVMSENDWKKNIVAAYNKQAGLTVEEAKISFLKAVYRWPTFGCAFFEVKQTSEPNFPDIVRIAISKIGLTIMHPKTKDVLGNYPYNRMANWCSGSTYFHMTVGNLVK
;
A
#
# COMPACT_ATOMS: atom_id res chain seq x y z
N GLU A 1 11.67 17.30 5.50
CA GLU A 1 12.81 16.73 4.75
C GLU A 1 12.72 15.20 4.62
N ALA A 2 12.66 14.43 5.73
CA ALA A 2 12.54 12.97 5.69
C ALA A 2 11.36 12.43 4.88
N ASP A 3 10.20 13.11 4.92
CA ASP A 3 9.01 12.74 4.14
C ASP A 3 9.27 12.66 2.64
N LEU A 4 10.05 13.60 2.11
CA LEU A 4 10.31 13.71 0.68
C LEU A 4 11.43 12.76 0.22
N ILE A 5 12.43 12.55 1.08
CA ILE A 5 13.63 11.77 0.77
C ILE A 5 13.40 10.26 1.02
N PHE A 6 12.66 9.89 2.06
CA PHE A 6 12.51 8.50 2.50
C PHE A 6 11.06 8.02 2.46
N HIS A 7 10.15 8.67 3.18
CA HIS A 7 8.82 8.09 3.41
C HIS A 7 8.01 7.98 2.11
N PHE A 8 7.95 9.04 1.30
CA PHE A 8 7.24 9.02 0.02
C PHE A 8 7.78 7.93 -0.93
N PRO A 9 9.09 7.88 -1.26
CA PRO A 9 9.60 6.84 -2.16
C PRO A 9 9.52 5.42 -1.58
N GLN A 10 9.50 5.25 -0.25
CA GLN A 10 9.33 3.93 0.39
C GLN A 10 7.88 3.43 0.39
N GLU A 11 6.91 4.32 0.62
CA GLU A 11 5.49 3.95 0.71
C GLU A 11 4.80 3.87 -0.66
N LEU A 12 5.19 4.70 -1.62
CA LEU A 12 4.63 4.68 -2.99
C LEU A 12 4.61 3.28 -3.64
N PRO A 13 5.71 2.51 -3.68
CA PRO A 13 5.68 1.18 -4.30
C PRO A 13 4.81 0.19 -3.51
N LYS A 14 4.63 0.35 -2.20
CA LYS A 14 3.74 -0.50 -1.38
C LYS A 14 2.27 -0.23 -1.72
N TYR A 15 1.92 1.05 -1.89
CA TYR A 15 0.62 1.47 -2.42
C TYR A 15 0.36 0.91 -3.84
N LEU A 16 1.29 1.13 -4.78
CA LEU A 16 1.12 0.69 -6.17
C LEU A 16 1.04 -0.83 -6.33
N ARG A 17 1.67 -1.60 -5.44
CA ARG A 17 1.53 -3.07 -5.40
C ARG A 17 0.19 -3.56 -4.87
N GLY A 18 -0.66 -2.68 -4.33
CA GLY A 18 -1.97 -3.05 -3.79
C GLY A 18 -1.89 -3.74 -2.43
N TYR A 19 -0.93 -3.39 -1.59
CA TYR A 19 -0.78 -4.01 -0.27
C TYR A 19 -1.75 -3.50 0.79
N HIS A 20 -2.43 -2.38 0.53
CA HIS A 20 -3.29 -1.70 1.48
C HIS A 20 -4.77 -1.82 1.07
N VAL A 21 -5.65 -1.88 2.06
CA VAL A 21 -7.07 -1.61 1.84
C VAL A 21 -7.23 -0.11 1.62
N CYS A 22 -7.85 0.25 0.51
CA CYS A 22 -8.04 1.64 0.11
C CYS A 22 -9.45 1.77 -0.49
N THR A 23 -10.19 2.79 -0.07
CA THR A 23 -11.50 3.09 -0.65
C THR A 23 -11.33 3.67 -2.06
N LYS A 24 -12.39 3.59 -2.87
CA LYS A 24 -12.40 4.22 -4.20
C LYS A 24 -12.12 5.72 -4.14
N GLU A 25 -12.65 6.42 -3.13
CA GLU A 25 -12.44 7.86 -2.95
C GLU A 25 -10.98 8.20 -2.62
N GLU A 26 -10.39 7.50 -1.65
CA GLU A 26 -8.96 7.67 -1.30
C GLU A 26 -8.07 7.40 -2.51
N MET A 27 -8.34 6.32 -3.25
CA MET A 27 -7.59 5.94 -4.45
C MET A 27 -7.66 7.01 -5.54
N LEU A 28 -8.83 7.59 -5.78
CA LEU A 28 -9.00 8.67 -6.76
C LEU A 28 -8.27 9.95 -6.32
N ASN A 29 -8.36 10.29 -5.03
CA ASN A 29 -7.62 11.43 -4.47
C ASN A 29 -6.11 11.22 -4.61
N ILE A 30 -5.59 10.05 -4.22
CA ILE A 30 -4.19 9.69 -4.33
C ILE A 30 -3.72 9.72 -5.79
N ALA A 31 -4.49 9.16 -6.72
CA ALA A 31 -4.12 9.17 -8.14
C ALA A 31 -3.97 10.59 -8.71
N GLY A 32 -4.80 11.55 -8.26
CA GLY A 32 -4.63 12.97 -8.56
C GLY A 32 -3.32 13.56 -8.01
N LEU A 33 -2.97 13.22 -6.77
CA LEU A 33 -1.72 13.66 -6.13
C LEU A 33 -0.50 13.08 -6.86
N LEU A 34 -0.52 11.79 -7.19
CA LEU A 34 0.57 11.13 -7.91
C LEU A 34 0.72 11.69 -9.33
N PHE A 35 -0.38 12.02 -10.00
CA PHE A 35 -0.33 12.68 -11.29
C PHE A 35 0.32 14.07 -11.16
N ARG A 36 -0.03 14.85 -10.14
CA ARG A 36 0.65 16.12 -9.83
C ARG A 36 2.14 15.95 -9.56
N VAL A 37 2.55 14.88 -8.86
CA VAL A 37 3.98 14.58 -8.65
C VAL A 37 4.71 14.31 -9.98
N LYS A 38 4.04 13.72 -10.96
CA LYS A 38 4.62 13.37 -12.26
C LYS A 38 4.59 14.52 -13.28
N ALA A 39 3.47 15.23 -13.37
CA ALA A 39 3.21 16.26 -14.37
C ALA A 39 3.41 17.69 -13.84
N SER A 40 3.60 17.87 -12.53
CA SER A 40 3.61 19.18 -11.89
C SER A 40 2.35 19.99 -12.27
N SER A 41 2.54 21.16 -12.91
CA SER A 41 1.48 22.02 -13.42
C SER A 41 1.22 21.87 -14.94
N ASP A 42 1.88 20.92 -15.61
CA ASP A 42 1.74 20.72 -17.05
C ASP A 42 0.43 19.99 -17.41
N LYS A 43 -0.59 20.78 -17.76
CA LYS A 43 -1.90 20.26 -18.17
C LYS A 43 -1.86 19.51 -19.50
N SER A 44 -0.81 19.64 -20.32
CA SER A 44 -0.69 18.85 -21.56
C SER A 44 -0.56 17.35 -21.27
N GLN A 45 -0.03 16.98 -20.10
CA GLN A 45 0.12 15.59 -19.66
C GLN A 45 -1.21 14.91 -19.30
N LEU A 46 -2.33 15.64 -19.19
CA LEU A 46 -3.63 15.04 -18.87
C LEU A 46 -4.06 14.01 -19.93
N ALA A 47 -3.64 14.19 -21.19
CA ALA A 47 -3.88 13.23 -22.26
C ALA A 47 -3.13 11.90 -22.05
N MET A 48 -2.02 11.90 -21.30
CA MET A 48 -1.15 10.76 -21.06
C MET A 48 -1.56 9.89 -19.87
N ILE A 49 -2.53 10.32 -19.06
CA ILE A 49 -3.01 9.58 -17.87
C ILE A 49 -3.26 8.08 -18.16
N PRO A 50 -3.94 7.67 -19.24
CA PRO A 50 -4.14 6.24 -19.54
C PRO A 50 -2.84 5.44 -19.62
N LYS A 51 -1.78 6.04 -20.19
CA LYS A 51 -0.46 5.40 -20.32
C LYS A 51 0.31 5.35 -18.99
N MET A 52 -0.06 6.18 -18.02
CA MET A 52 0.60 6.31 -16.71
C MET A 52 -0.13 5.57 -15.59
N LEU A 53 -1.27 4.90 -15.85
CA LEU A 53 -2.13 4.35 -14.79
C LEU A 53 -1.39 3.43 -13.80
N LYS A 54 -0.41 2.65 -14.27
CA LYS A 54 0.41 1.76 -13.42
C LYS A 54 1.27 2.50 -12.39
N GLU A 55 1.46 3.81 -12.57
CA GLU A 55 2.22 4.68 -11.68
C GLU A 55 1.30 5.51 -10.75
N LEU A 56 -0.01 5.45 -10.96
CA LEU A 56 -1.02 6.28 -10.28
C LEU A 56 -2.00 5.44 -9.45
N VAL A 57 -2.26 4.21 -9.87
CA VAL A 57 -3.32 3.34 -9.35
C VAL A 57 -2.72 1.97 -8.95
N PRO A 58 -3.17 1.36 -7.83
CA PRO A 58 -2.72 0.03 -7.45
C PRO A 58 -2.99 -1.02 -8.54
N THR A 59 -2.05 -1.94 -8.73
CA THR A 59 -2.07 -2.93 -9.81
C THR A 59 -3.33 -3.81 -9.80
N ASP A 60 -3.83 -4.14 -8.61
CA ASP A 60 -5.05 -4.93 -8.41
C ASP A 60 -6.34 -4.14 -8.68
N GLN A 61 -6.26 -2.81 -8.78
CA GLN A 61 -7.40 -1.92 -9.01
C GLN A 61 -7.50 -1.40 -10.45
N LEU A 62 -6.48 -1.61 -11.30
CA LEU A 62 -6.45 -1.06 -12.66
C LEU A 62 -7.70 -1.40 -13.50
N LYS A 63 -8.29 -2.57 -13.29
CA LYS A 63 -9.42 -3.09 -14.09
C LYS A 63 -10.81 -2.78 -13.52
N VAL A 64 -10.92 -2.05 -12.40
CA VAL A 64 -12.24 -1.77 -11.77
C VAL A 64 -13.07 -0.74 -12.54
N MET A 65 -12.46 0.02 -13.46
CA MET A 65 -13.16 0.91 -14.39
C MET A 65 -12.33 1.07 -15.68
N SER A 66 -12.93 1.67 -16.71
CA SER A 66 -12.27 1.90 -18.00
C SER A 66 -11.14 2.94 -17.87
N GLU A 67 -10.16 2.90 -18.79
CA GLU A 67 -9.08 3.91 -18.83
C GLU A 67 -9.61 5.34 -18.98
N ASN A 68 -10.72 5.51 -19.72
CA ASN A 68 -11.40 6.80 -19.89
C ASN A 68 -12.04 7.29 -18.59
N ASP A 69 -12.67 6.40 -17.83
CA ASP A 69 -13.23 6.73 -16.52
C ASP A 69 -12.14 7.07 -15.52
N TRP A 70 -11.03 6.33 -15.53
CA TRP A 70 -9.86 6.65 -14.73
C TRP A 70 -9.35 8.05 -15.05
N LYS A 71 -9.10 8.34 -16.34
CA LYS A 71 -8.67 9.67 -16.79
C LYS A 71 -9.62 10.75 -16.30
N LYS A 72 -10.93 10.59 -16.52
CA LYS A 72 -11.94 11.57 -16.09
C LYS A 72 -11.89 11.85 -14.59
N ASN A 73 -11.83 10.81 -13.76
CA ASN A 73 -11.83 10.96 -12.31
C ASN A 73 -10.49 11.50 -11.77
N ILE A 74 -9.36 11.10 -12.36
CA ILE A 74 -8.03 11.62 -11.98
C ILE A 74 -7.91 13.11 -12.33
N VAL A 75 -8.39 13.53 -13.50
CA VAL A 75 -8.45 14.96 -13.89
C VAL A 75 -9.28 15.75 -12.88
N ALA A 76 -10.44 15.22 -12.47
CA ALA A 76 -11.29 15.87 -11.47
C ALA A 76 -10.59 16.00 -10.11
N ALA A 77 -9.92 14.95 -9.63
CA ALA A 77 -9.14 15.00 -8.40
C ALA A 77 -7.97 15.99 -8.47
N TYR A 78 -7.20 15.96 -9.57
CA TYR A 78 -6.10 16.88 -9.82
C TYR A 78 -6.53 18.36 -9.78
N ASN A 79 -7.68 18.67 -10.38
CA ASN A 79 -8.25 20.01 -10.40
C ASN A 79 -8.72 20.47 -9.01
N LYS A 80 -9.29 19.58 -8.19
CA LYS A 80 -9.64 19.87 -6.78
C LYS A 80 -8.41 20.19 -5.92
N GLN A 81 -7.26 19.69 -6.33
CA GLN A 81 -5.95 19.87 -5.68
C GLN A 81 -5.17 21.06 -6.27
N ALA A 82 -5.84 21.98 -6.98
CA ALA A 82 -5.20 23.16 -7.57
C ALA A 82 -4.42 23.97 -6.52
N GLY A 83 -3.27 24.49 -6.91
CA GLY A 83 -2.39 25.27 -6.04
C GLY A 83 -1.37 24.44 -5.26
N LEU A 84 -1.52 23.12 -5.14
CA LEU A 84 -0.50 22.28 -4.50
C LEU A 84 0.77 22.21 -5.34
N THR A 85 1.91 22.40 -4.68
CA THR A 85 3.24 22.07 -5.20
C THR A 85 3.46 20.56 -5.27
N VAL A 86 4.52 20.13 -5.96
CA VAL A 86 4.92 18.71 -6.01
C VAL A 86 5.25 18.18 -4.61
N GLU A 87 5.87 18.99 -3.77
CA GLU A 87 6.27 18.61 -2.41
C GLU A 87 5.06 18.47 -1.49
N GLU A 88 4.12 19.41 -1.55
CA GLU A 88 2.84 19.31 -0.83
C GLU A 88 2.00 18.13 -1.32
N ALA A 89 2.07 17.77 -2.61
CA ALA A 89 1.40 16.58 -3.14
C ALA A 89 1.98 15.29 -2.54
N LYS A 90 3.31 15.18 -2.42
CA LYS A 90 3.99 14.06 -1.75
C LYS A 90 3.61 13.98 -0.27
N ILE A 91 3.58 15.12 0.43
CA ILE A 91 3.16 15.19 1.85
C ILE A 91 1.69 14.80 2.00
N SER A 92 0.82 15.26 1.09
CA SER A 92 -0.61 14.92 1.10
C SER A 92 -0.86 13.45 0.83
N PHE A 93 -0.05 12.82 -0.03
CA PHE A 93 -0.07 11.37 -0.23
C PHE A 93 0.25 10.66 1.09
N LEU A 94 1.34 11.05 1.76
CA LEU A 94 1.74 10.46 3.04
C LEU A 94 0.66 10.63 4.10
N LYS A 95 0.04 11.81 4.20
CA LYS A 95 -1.08 12.06 5.13
C LYS A 95 -2.30 11.19 4.86
N ALA A 96 -2.55 10.82 3.61
CA ALA A 96 -3.63 9.91 3.25
C ALA A 96 -3.31 8.48 3.70
N VAL A 97 -2.14 7.97 3.32
CA VAL A 97 -1.77 6.56 3.58
C VAL A 97 -1.40 6.30 5.06
N TYR A 98 -0.94 7.32 5.80
CA TYR A 98 -0.56 7.23 7.22
C TYR A 98 -1.68 6.69 8.12
N ARG A 99 -2.94 6.88 7.73
CA ARG A 99 -4.12 6.45 8.49
C ARG A 99 -4.36 4.96 8.42
N TRP A 100 -3.74 4.27 7.46
CA TRP A 100 -3.95 2.84 7.26
C TRP A 100 -3.16 2.03 8.30
N PRO A 101 -3.74 0.94 8.83
CA PRO A 101 -3.06 0.09 9.82
C PRO A 101 -1.78 -0.57 9.27
N THR A 102 -1.65 -0.62 7.94
CA THR A 102 -0.51 -1.22 7.24
C THR A 102 0.52 -0.19 6.74
N PHE A 103 0.38 1.09 7.12
CA PHE A 103 1.37 2.12 6.85
C PHE A 103 2.72 1.78 7.50
N GLY A 104 3.81 1.97 6.75
CA GLY A 104 5.16 1.70 7.26
C GLY A 104 5.47 0.22 7.46
N CYS A 105 4.61 -0.69 7.00
CA CYS A 105 4.89 -2.12 7.08
C CYS A 105 5.96 -2.56 6.07
N ALA A 106 6.73 -3.58 6.44
CA ALA A 106 7.40 -4.46 5.49
C ALA A 106 6.46 -5.61 5.11
N PHE A 107 6.37 -5.96 3.83
CA PHE A 107 5.45 -6.98 3.34
C PHE A 107 6.18 -8.15 2.70
N PHE A 108 5.71 -9.36 2.98
CA PHE A 108 6.25 -10.60 2.45
C PHE A 108 5.10 -11.50 1.99
N GLU A 109 5.16 -11.99 0.77
CA GLU A 109 4.23 -13.02 0.29
C GLU A 109 4.91 -14.38 0.48
N VAL A 110 4.26 -15.26 1.22
CA VAL A 110 4.86 -16.54 1.66
C VAL A 110 3.87 -17.68 1.50
N LYS A 111 4.39 -18.89 1.34
CA LYS A 111 3.61 -20.11 1.49
C LYS A 111 3.63 -20.56 2.95
N GLN A 112 2.48 -20.57 3.61
CA GLN A 112 2.35 -21.04 4.99
C GLN A 112 2.01 -22.54 5.02
N THR A 113 2.37 -23.22 6.12
CA THR A 113 2.13 -24.66 6.30
C THR A 113 1.60 -25.01 7.70
N SER A 114 1.26 -23.99 8.51
CA SER A 114 0.98 -24.15 9.94
C SER A 114 -0.51 -24.00 10.29
N GLU A 115 -1.25 -23.19 9.55
CA GLU A 115 -2.64 -22.83 9.84
C GLU A 115 -3.58 -23.39 8.77
N PRO A 116 -4.27 -24.53 9.01
CA PRO A 116 -5.11 -25.19 8.00
C PRO A 116 -6.28 -24.34 7.50
N ASN A 117 -6.72 -23.36 8.31
CA ASN A 117 -7.84 -22.47 7.97
C ASN A 117 -7.41 -21.27 7.12
N PHE A 118 -6.11 -21.05 6.93
CA PHE A 118 -5.60 -19.97 6.08
C PHE A 118 -5.31 -20.50 4.67
N PRO A 119 -5.36 -19.65 3.64
CA PRO A 119 -4.87 -20.02 2.31
C PRO A 119 -3.40 -20.44 2.35
N ASP A 120 -2.98 -21.27 1.39
CA ASP A 120 -1.56 -21.64 1.21
C ASP A 120 -0.66 -20.41 1.09
N ILE A 121 -1.09 -19.42 0.30
CA ILE A 121 -0.34 -18.17 0.09
C ILE A 121 -0.97 -17.07 0.93
N VAL A 122 -0.17 -16.50 1.82
CA VAL A 122 -0.56 -15.38 2.69
C VAL A 122 0.41 -14.22 2.52
N ARG A 123 -0.05 -13.01 2.87
CA ARG A 123 0.80 -11.83 2.97
C ARG A 123 1.06 -11.52 4.44
N ILE A 124 2.33 -11.53 4.82
CA ILE A 124 2.79 -11.07 6.12
C ILE A 124 3.08 -9.57 6.02
N ALA A 125 2.58 -8.79 6.97
CA ALA A 125 2.90 -7.39 7.18
C ALA A 125 3.56 -7.23 8.56
N ILE A 126 4.81 -6.77 8.59
CA ILE A 126 5.56 -6.52 9.84
C ILE A 126 5.63 -5.01 10.05
N SER A 127 5.20 -4.54 11.23
CA SER A 127 5.08 -3.13 11.59
C SER A 127 5.68 -2.84 12.97
N LYS A 128 5.53 -1.59 13.44
CA LYS A 128 5.93 -1.21 14.81
C LYS A 128 5.16 -1.93 15.93
N ILE A 129 3.99 -2.51 15.63
CA ILE A 129 3.14 -3.17 16.64
C ILE A 129 3.24 -4.70 16.63
N GLY A 130 3.79 -5.29 15.56
CA GLY A 130 3.93 -6.75 15.43
C GLY A 130 3.76 -7.23 14.00
N LEU A 131 3.37 -8.50 13.88
CA LEU A 131 3.18 -9.22 12.64
C LEU A 131 1.69 -9.45 12.39
N THR A 132 1.21 -9.06 11.21
CA THR A 132 -0.14 -9.32 10.73
C THR A 132 -0.10 -10.27 9.54
N ILE A 133 -0.93 -11.31 9.56
CA ILE A 133 -1.16 -12.21 8.42
C ILE A 133 -2.43 -11.77 7.71
N MET A 134 -2.37 -11.60 6.38
CA MET A 134 -3.47 -11.12 5.56
C MET A 134 -3.68 -12.00 4.33
N HIS A 135 -4.91 -12.07 3.85
CA HIS A 135 -5.22 -12.69 2.57
C HIS A 135 -4.69 -11.80 1.42
N PRO A 136 -3.89 -12.32 0.47
CA PRO A 136 -3.18 -11.48 -0.51
C PRO A 136 -4.09 -10.76 -1.51
N LYS A 137 -5.26 -11.34 -1.83
CA LYS A 137 -6.27 -10.74 -2.74
C LYS A 137 -7.27 -9.82 -2.04
N THR A 138 -8.05 -10.35 -1.09
CA THR A 138 -9.08 -9.58 -0.38
C THR A 138 -8.49 -8.55 0.60
N LYS A 139 -7.24 -8.76 1.03
CA LYS A 139 -6.54 -7.96 2.04
C LYS A 139 -7.15 -8.06 3.44
N ASP A 140 -8.01 -9.05 3.65
CA ASP A 140 -8.59 -9.34 4.97
C ASP A 140 -7.50 -9.78 5.93
N VAL A 141 -7.61 -9.33 7.18
CA VAL A 141 -6.72 -9.74 8.25
C VAL A 141 -7.12 -11.13 8.73
N LEU A 142 -6.21 -12.08 8.62
CA LEU A 142 -6.38 -13.47 9.04
C LEU A 142 -5.88 -13.70 10.47
N GLY A 143 -4.84 -12.97 10.89
CA GLY A 143 -4.29 -13.05 12.24
C GLY A 143 -3.41 -11.86 12.58
N ASN A 144 -3.41 -11.46 13.86
CA ASN A 144 -2.56 -10.40 14.40
C ASN A 144 -1.74 -10.95 15.57
N TYR A 145 -0.44 -10.77 15.50
CA TYR A 145 0.53 -11.26 16.49
C TYR A 145 1.38 -10.07 16.97
N PRO A 146 0.99 -9.41 18.06
CA PRO A 146 1.78 -8.34 18.65
C PRO A 146 3.12 -8.86 19.20
N TYR A 147 4.14 -8.02 19.24
CA TYR A 147 5.48 -8.44 19.69
C TYR A 147 5.50 -9.05 21.10
N ASN A 148 4.67 -8.54 22.02
CA ASN A 148 4.58 -9.07 23.38
C ASN A 148 3.97 -10.49 23.48
N ARG A 149 3.45 -11.05 22.38
CA ARG A 149 2.95 -12.43 22.30
C ARG A 149 3.88 -13.35 21.50
N MET A 150 4.94 -12.83 20.90
CA MET A 150 5.92 -13.63 20.17
C MET A 150 6.96 -14.20 21.15
N ALA A 151 7.01 -15.52 21.27
CA ALA A 151 7.92 -16.19 22.20
C ALA A 151 9.32 -16.33 21.60
N ASN A 152 9.39 -16.75 20.34
CA ASN A 152 10.64 -16.94 19.60
C ASN A 152 10.36 -16.92 18.09
N TRP A 153 11.41 -16.69 17.30
CA TRP A 153 11.39 -16.83 15.85
C TRP A 153 12.75 -17.33 15.34
N CYS A 154 12.76 -18.02 14.20
CA CYS A 154 13.98 -18.40 13.52
C CYS A 154 13.78 -18.38 12.00
N SER A 155 14.89 -18.34 11.26
CA SER A 155 14.86 -18.40 9.81
C SER A 155 15.99 -19.25 9.27
N GLY A 156 15.76 -19.82 8.10
CA GLY A 156 16.77 -20.41 7.24
C GLY A 156 16.76 -19.75 5.87
N SER A 157 17.54 -20.28 4.93
CA SER A 157 17.56 -19.78 3.54
C SER A 157 16.22 -19.91 2.82
N THR A 158 15.33 -20.79 3.28
CA THR A 158 14.06 -21.14 2.62
C THR A 158 12.83 -21.03 3.52
N TYR A 159 12.98 -20.60 4.77
CA TYR A 159 11.86 -20.55 5.71
C TYR A 159 12.00 -19.45 6.76
N PHE A 160 10.85 -19.07 7.32
CA PHE A 160 10.72 -18.26 8.52
C PHE A 160 9.70 -18.96 9.43
N HIS A 161 10.04 -19.13 10.70
CA HIS A 161 9.18 -19.74 11.71
C HIS A 161 9.04 -18.78 12.90
N MET A 162 7.84 -18.73 13.48
CA MET A 162 7.52 -17.93 14.66
C MET A 162 6.65 -18.75 15.60
N THR A 163 6.98 -18.71 16.89
CA THR A 163 6.19 -19.31 17.97
C THR A 163 5.46 -18.21 18.74
N VAL A 164 4.15 -18.41 18.95
CA VAL A 164 3.26 -17.47 19.65
C VAL A 164 2.78 -18.14 20.94
N GLY A 165 2.79 -17.42 22.06
CA GLY A 165 2.36 -17.92 23.36
C GLY A 165 3.51 -18.16 24.35
N ASN A 166 3.24 -18.86 25.46
CA ASN A 166 4.24 -19.09 26.49
C ASN A 166 5.12 -20.30 26.18
N LEU A 167 6.44 -20.15 26.41
CA LEU A 167 7.46 -21.21 26.35
C LEU A 167 7.40 -22.19 27.54
N VAL A 168 6.28 -22.22 28.29
CA VAL A 168 6.15 -23.07 29.49
C VAL A 168 5.35 -24.31 29.12
N LYS A 169 6.04 -25.45 29.05
CA LYS A 169 5.45 -26.78 29.30
C LYS A 169 5.64 -27.12 30.78
#